data_AF-A0A429QQF9-F1
#
_entry.id   AF-A0A429QQF9-F1
#
_cell.length_a   1.000
_cell.length_b   1.000
_cell.length_c   1.000
_cell.angle_alpha   90.00
_cell.angle_beta   90.00
_cell.angle_gamma   90.00
#
_symmetry.space_group_name_H-M   'P 1'
#
loop_
_entity.id
_entity.type
_entity.pdbx_description
1 polymer ?
#
loop_
_entity_poly.entity_id
_entity_poly.type
_entity_poly.pdbx_seq_one_letter_code
_entity_poly.pdbx_strand_id
1 'polypeptide(L)'
;MTSDIADGRRARYAALTVPLVPALWTLALGLWGLSRQDSVWRDEAATWQVAQRPAGAIWHMLDQVDAVHGLYYLLMHGLFEVFGAGTTTLRLPSVLALAGAAAAVAVTGRRLAGPGRAGRWTGLGAGLALGLLPAVQFHLQEGRPYALVTAGAAVATLLLVRALEPEPAGGDGGPGPVPARSRWQRWPGWAAYALTVLVCALLNWLSLLILPAHAATLLWVRAGRRTWLRW
;
A
#
# COMPACT_ATOMS: atom_id res chain seq x y z
N MET A 1 0.63 19.21 34.32
CA MET A 1 1.89 18.83 33.64
C MET A 1 2.06 17.31 33.47
N THR A 2 1.64 16.49 34.44
CA THR A 2 1.67 15.01 34.33
C THR A 2 0.55 14.41 33.46
N SER A 3 -0.61 15.08 33.36
CA SER A 3 -1.75 14.66 32.52
C SER A 3 -1.46 14.77 31.01
N ASP A 4 -0.88 15.88 30.55
CA ASP A 4 -0.53 16.10 29.14
C ASP A 4 0.46 15.08 28.60
N ILE A 5 1.43 14.65 29.42
CA ILE A 5 2.42 13.63 29.04
C ILE A 5 1.74 12.26 28.92
N ALA A 6 0.78 11.95 29.80
CA ALA A 6 0.04 10.69 29.75
C ALA A 6 -0.88 10.62 28.51
N ASP A 7 -1.54 11.72 28.15
CA ASP A 7 -2.40 11.82 26.97
C ASP A 7 -1.62 11.79 25.66
N GLY A 8 -0.46 12.45 25.61
CA GLY A 8 0.46 12.38 24.48
C GLY A 8 0.99 10.97 24.21
N ARG A 9 1.30 10.20 25.26
CA ARG A 9 1.68 8.78 25.11
C ARG A 9 0.52 7.93 24.60
N ARG A 10 -0.69 8.07 25.16
CA ARG A 10 -1.88 7.30 24.74
C ARG A 10 -2.22 7.54 23.26
N ALA A 11 -2.09 8.79 22.79
CA ALA A 11 -2.28 9.14 21.39
C ALA A 11 -1.20 8.53 20.47
N ARG A 12 0.07 8.52 20.89
CA ARG A 12 1.17 7.87 20.15
C ARG A 12 1.00 6.36 20.06
N TYR A 13 0.66 5.68 21.16
CA TYR A 13 0.36 4.25 21.13
C TYR A 13 -0.83 3.95 20.22
N ALA A 14 -1.88 4.77 20.25
CA ALA A 14 -3.00 4.65 19.30
C ALA A 14 -2.58 4.79 17.84
N ALA A 15 -1.64 5.71 17.56
CA ALA A 15 -1.10 5.93 16.23
C ALA A 15 -0.30 4.75 15.69
N LEU A 16 0.42 4.03 16.56
CA LEU A 16 1.24 2.89 16.17
C LEU A 16 0.44 1.57 16.15
N THR A 17 -0.45 1.34 17.12
CA THR A 17 -1.17 0.07 17.23
C THR A 17 -2.12 -0.18 16.06
N VAL A 18 -2.73 0.88 15.52
CA VAL A 18 -3.75 0.74 14.46
C VAL A 18 -3.18 0.17 13.16
N PRO A 19 -2.03 0.63 12.63
CA PRO A 19 -1.39 -0.03 11.50
C PRO A 19 -0.64 -1.31 11.89
N LEU A 20 0.01 -1.36 13.08
CA LEU A 20 0.91 -2.45 13.42
C LEU A 20 0.17 -3.78 13.68
N VAL A 21 -0.97 -3.75 14.38
CA VAL A 21 -1.71 -4.97 14.70
C VAL A 21 -2.21 -5.69 13.44
N PRO A 22 -2.89 -5.03 12.48
CA PRO A 22 -3.28 -5.65 11.23
C PRO A 22 -2.09 -6.11 10.38
N ALA A 23 -0.99 -5.34 10.35
CA ALA A 23 0.21 -5.74 9.62
C ALA A 23 0.81 -7.04 10.16
N LEU A 24 1.01 -7.12 11.48
CA LEU A 24 1.56 -8.31 12.13
C LEU A 24 0.61 -9.51 12.02
N TRP A 25 -0.70 -9.27 12.11
CA TRP A 25 -1.73 -10.28 11.88
C TRP A 25 -1.64 -10.88 10.48
N THR A 26 -1.65 -10.04 9.45
CA THR A 26 -1.55 -10.47 8.05
C THR A 26 -0.20 -11.10 7.75
N LEU A 27 0.89 -10.61 8.36
CA LEU A 27 2.22 -11.19 8.27
C LEU A 27 2.24 -12.62 8.84
N ALA A 28 1.68 -12.81 10.04
CA ALA A 28 1.62 -14.13 10.67
C ALA A 28 0.85 -15.14 9.81
N LEU A 29 -0.29 -14.73 9.23
CA LEU A 29 -1.06 -15.56 8.30
C LEU A 29 -0.28 -15.86 7.02
N GLY A 30 0.39 -14.86 6.43
CA GLY A 30 1.14 -15.01 5.19
C GLY A 30 2.40 -15.87 5.33
N LEU A 31 3.09 -15.79 6.46
CA LEU A 31 4.28 -16.61 6.73
C LEU A 31 3.94 -18.07 7.04
N TRP A 32 2.70 -18.36 7.47
CA TRP A 32 2.27 -19.71 7.82
C TRP A 32 2.30 -20.65 6.61
N GLY A 33 3.27 -21.57 6.58
CA GLY A 33 3.41 -22.54 5.49
C GLY A 33 3.88 -21.94 4.17
N LEU A 34 4.58 -20.80 4.19
CA LEU A 34 4.99 -20.04 3.01
C LEU A 34 5.71 -20.86 1.93
N SER A 35 6.58 -21.80 2.33
CA SER A 35 7.30 -22.65 1.37
C SER A 35 6.39 -23.66 0.68
N ARG A 36 5.29 -24.09 1.32
CA ARG A 36 4.43 -25.21 0.91
C ARG A 36 5.22 -26.37 0.29
N GLN A 37 6.25 -26.84 1.00
CA GLN A 37 7.12 -27.94 0.57
C GLN A 37 7.75 -27.70 -0.82
N ASP A 38 8.10 -26.45 -1.10
CA ASP A 38 8.70 -26.00 -2.35
C ASP A 38 7.87 -26.25 -3.61
N SER A 39 6.55 -26.40 -3.43
CA SER A 39 5.61 -26.45 -4.55
C SER A 39 5.44 -25.07 -5.18
N VAL A 40 5.51 -25.01 -6.52
CA VAL A 40 5.33 -23.79 -7.32
C VAL A 40 4.08 -23.96 -8.17
N TRP A 41 3.18 -22.98 -8.12
CA TRP A 41 1.97 -23.01 -8.94
C TRP A 41 2.28 -22.70 -10.41
N ARG A 42 1.39 -23.09 -11.33
CA ARG A 42 1.59 -22.89 -12.78
C ARG A 42 1.87 -21.42 -13.11
N ASP A 43 1.15 -20.53 -12.45
CA ASP A 43 1.29 -19.10 -12.65
C ASP A 43 2.63 -18.59 -12.08
N GLU A 44 3.01 -19.02 -10.89
CA GLU A 44 4.29 -18.67 -10.28
C GLU A 44 5.50 -19.13 -11.11
N ALA A 45 5.35 -20.20 -11.89
CA ALA A 45 6.41 -20.72 -12.75
C ALA A 45 6.87 -19.72 -13.82
N ALA A 46 5.98 -18.84 -14.31
CA ALA A 46 6.35 -17.81 -15.26
C ALA A 46 7.32 -16.79 -14.62
N THR A 47 6.98 -16.29 -13.43
CA THR A 47 7.86 -15.41 -12.64
C THR A 47 9.18 -16.10 -12.32
N TRP A 48 9.12 -17.36 -11.90
CA TRP A 48 10.30 -18.17 -11.57
C TRP A 48 11.28 -18.30 -12.73
N GLN A 49 10.76 -18.60 -13.93
CA GLN A 49 11.59 -18.77 -15.13
C GLN A 49 12.20 -17.44 -15.59
N VAL A 50 11.44 -16.34 -15.54
CA VAL A 50 11.93 -15.02 -15.97
C VAL A 50 12.96 -14.46 -15.00
N ALA A 51 12.73 -14.59 -13.69
CA ALA A 51 13.62 -14.05 -12.65
C ALA A 51 15.02 -14.67 -12.65
N GLN A 52 15.19 -15.87 -13.20
CA GLN A 52 16.50 -16.53 -13.35
C GLN A 52 17.24 -16.13 -14.63
N ARG A 53 16.62 -15.37 -15.55
CA ARG A 53 17.28 -14.91 -16.77
C ARG A 53 18.24 -13.76 -16.42
N PRO A 54 19.35 -13.62 -17.15
CA PRO A 54 20.20 -12.44 -17.00
C PRO A 54 19.40 -11.17 -17.35
N ALA A 55 19.64 -10.07 -16.65
CA ALA A 55 18.88 -8.83 -16.79
C ALA A 55 18.70 -8.36 -18.26
N GLY A 56 19.75 -8.48 -19.10
CA GLY A 56 19.67 -8.13 -20.52
C GLY A 56 18.65 -8.96 -21.32
N ALA A 57 18.51 -10.24 -20.98
CA ALA A 57 17.51 -11.12 -21.60
C ALA A 57 16.08 -10.83 -21.08
N ILE A 58 15.95 -10.34 -19.85
CA ILE A 58 14.67 -9.83 -19.34
C ILE A 58 14.27 -8.59 -20.14
N TRP A 59 15.16 -7.60 -20.26
CA TRP A 59 14.90 -6.39 -21.06
C TRP A 59 14.51 -6.70 -22.51
N HIS A 60 15.20 -7.63 -23.16
CA HIS A 60 14.87 -8.04 -24.51
C HIS A 60 13.52 -8.78 -24.61
N MET A 61 13.16 -9.57 -23.58
CA MET A 61 11.84 -10.19 -23.49
C MET A 61 10.72 -9.16 -23.26
N LEU A 62 10.95 -8.16 -22.42
CA LEU A 62 9.95 -7.11 -22.12
C LEU A 62 9.59 -6.30 -23.37
N ASP A 63 10.56 -6.09 -24.26
CA ASP A 63 10.37 -5.40 -25.54
C ASP A 63 9.49 -6.18 -26.53
N GLN A 64 9.44 -7.51 -26.40
CA GLN A 64 8.81 -8.40 -27.39
C GLN A 64 7.50 -9.04 -26.91
N VAL A 65 7.32 -9.25 -25.59
CA VAL A 65 6.28 -10.17 -25.08
C VAL A 65 5.46 -9.62 -23.92
N ASP A 66 6.06 -8.97 -22.91
CA ASP A 66 5.34 -8.64 -21.67
C ASP A 66 5.84 -7.36 -20.97
N ALA A 67 5.61 -6.20 -21.59
CA ALA A 67 5.92 -4.90 -20.96
C ALA A 67 5.09 -4.64 -19.69
N VAL A 68 3.98 -5.36 -19.50
CA VAL A 68 2.98 -5.11 -18.43
C VAL A 68 3.51 -5.44 -17.04
N HIS A 69 4.41 -6.42 -16.93
CA HIS A 69 4.95 -6.91 -15.65
C HIS A 69 6.45 -6.61 -15.47
N GLY A 70 7.03 -5.74 -16.30
CA GLY A 70 8.47 -5.56 -16.37
C GLY A 70 9.14 -5.17 -15.07
N LEU A 71 8.56 -4.23 -14.33
CA LEU A 71 9.10 -3.83 -13.03
C LEU A 71 9.07 -4.98 -12.02
N TYR A 72 8.01 -5.80 -12.06
CA TYR A 72 7.88 -6.95 -11.17
C TYR A 72 8.93 -8.01 -11.47
N TYR A 73 9.18 -8.33 -12.74
CA TYR A 73 10.20 -9.30 -13.12
C TYR A 73 11.61 -8.85 -12.75
N LEU A 74 11.94 -7.58 -12.94
CA LEU A 74 13.23 -7.02 -12.54
C LEU A 74 13.42 -7.03 -11.02
N LEU A 75 12.37 -6.72 -10.26
CA LEU A 75 12.38 -6.83 -8.80
C LEU A 75 12.67 -8.27 -8.37
N MET A 76 11.95 -9.24 -8.95
CA MET A 76 12.13 -10.66 -8.60
C MET A 76 13.50 -11.20 -9.01
N HIS A 77 14.03 -10.77 -10.15
CA HIS A 77 15.39 -11.09 -10.57
C HIS A 77 16.41 -10.61 -9.52
N GLY A 78 16.35 -9.35 -9.10
CA GLY A 78 17.24 -8.82 -8.07
C GLY A 78 17.12 -9.54 -6.73
N LEU A 79 15.91 -9.94 -6.34
CA LEU A 79 15.70 -10.72 -5.11
C LEU A 79 16.30 -12.12 -5.22
N PHE A 80 16.21 -12.77 -6.38
CA PHE A 80 16.81 -14.09 -6.61
C PHE A 80 18.34 -14.04 -6.65
N GLU A 81 18.93 -12.98 -7.18
CA GLU A 81 20.38 -12.75 -7.14
C GLU A 81 20.90 -12.57 -5.70
N VAL A 82 20.16 -11.86 -4.85
CA VAL A 82 20.60 -11.55 -3.47
C VAL A 82 20.32 -12.67 -2.48
N PHE A 83 19.12 -13.27 -2.54
CA PHE A 83 18.64 -14.25 -1.54
C PHE A 83 18.60 -15.69 -2.07
N GLY A 84 18.88 -15.89 -3.36
CA GLY A 84 18.74 -17.18 -4.03
C GLY A 84 17.31 -17.45 -4.51
N ALA A 85 17.21 -18.29 -5.55
CA ALA A 85 15.93 -18.80 -6.04
C ALA A 85 15.31 -19.76 -5.02
N GLY A 86 14.13 -19.43 -4.51
CA GLY A 86 13.43 -20.21 -3.51
C GLY A 86 11.96 -19.78 -3.42
N THR A 87 11.08 -20.70 -3.04
CA THR A 87 9.64 -20.41 -2.89
C THR A 87 9.37 -19.32 -1.84
N THR A 88 10.19 -19.30 -0.79
CA THR A 88 10.20 -18.22 0.21
C THR A 88 10.53 -16.87 -0.43
N THR A 89 11.64 -16.77 -1.17
CA THR A 89 12.05 -15.52 -1.86
C THR A 89 10.99 -15.08 -2.87
N LEU A 90 10.33 -16.03 -3.53
CA LEU A 90 9.27 -15.78 -4.51
C LEU A 90 8.02 -15.15 -3.89
N ARG A 91 7.59 -15.65 -2.72
CA ARG A 91 6.29 -15.30 -2.10
C ARG A 91 6.39 -14.25 -1.00
N LEU A 92 7.56 -14.10 -0.37
CA LEU A 92 7.76 -13.15 0.73
C LEU A 92 7.42 -11.69 0.35
N PRO A 93 7.74 -11.19 -0.86
CA PRO A 93 7.33 -9.85 -1.27
C PRO A 93 5.82 -9.63 -1.20
N SER A 94 5.04 -10.64 -1.60
CA SER A 94 3.57 -10.60 -1.56
C SER A 94 3.04 -10.56 -0.12
N VAL A 95 3.64 -11.35 0.77
CA VAL A 95 3.31 -11.34 2.21
C VAL A 95 3.56 -9.96 2.83
N LEU A 96 4.73 -9.39 2.58
CA LEU A 96 5.10 -8.07 3.08
C LEU A 96 4.19 -6.97 2.51
N ALA A 97 3.88 -7.06 1.21
CA ALA A 97 3.00 -6.11 0.55
C ALA A 97 1.60 -6.11 1.17
N LEU A 98 0.98 -7.29 1.34
CA LEU A 98 -0.37 -7.38 1.91
C LEU A 98 -0.41 -7.03 3.40
N ALA A 99 0.66 -7.27 4.16
CA ALA A 99 0.79 -6.72 5.52
C ALA A 99 0.82 -5.18 5.52
N GLY A 100 1.55 -4.58 4.57
CA GLY A 100 1.54 -3.13 4.33
C GLY A 100 0.16 -2.61 3.90
N ALA A 101 -0.55 -3.36 3.04
CA ALA A 101 -1.92 -3.04 2.62
C ALA A 101 -2.87 -3.02 3.82
N ALA A 102 -2.81 -4.02 4.70
CA ALA A 102 -3.61 -4.09 5.91
C ALA A 102 -3.36 -2.89 6.84
N ALA A 103 -2.10 -2.49 6.99
CA ALA A 103 -1.74 -1.27 7.73
C ALA A 103 -2.33 -0.01 7.08
N ALA A 104 -2.21 0.14 5.76
CA ALA A 104 -2.72 1.29 5.04
C ALA A 104 -4.26 1.39 5.15
N VAL A 105 -4.96 0.27 4.95
CA VAL A 105 -6.43 0.17 5.12
C VAL A 105 -6.84 0.51 6.55
N ALA A 106 -6.10 0.03 7.55
CA ALA A 106 -6.40 0.36 8.94
C ALA A 106 -6.26 1.86 9.25
N VAL A 107 -5.22 2.49 8.70
CA VAL A 107 -5.04 3.94 8.84
C VAL A 107 -6.14 4.71 8.10
N THR A 108 -6.53 4.27 6.91
CA THR A 108 -7.62 4.85 6.14
C THR A 108 -8.95 4.76 6.90
N GLY A 109 -9.33 3.57 7.37
CA GLY A 109 -10.55 3.35 8.14
C GLY A 109 -10.61 4.20 9.40
N ARG A 110 -9.48 4.33 10.13
CA ARG A 110 -9.40 5.24 11.28
C ARG A 110 -9.60 6.69 10.91
N ARG A 111 -9.00 7.16 9.80
CA ARG A 111 -9.12 8.55 9.36
C ARG A 111 -10.55 8.89 8.98
N LEU A 112 -11.22 7.99 8.27
CA LEU A 112 -12.62 8.18 7.85
C LEU A 112 -13.60 8.18 9.03
N ALA A 113 -13.35 7.38 10.07
CA ALA A 113 -14.20 7.30 11.25
C ALA A 113 -13.91 8.37 12.33
N GLY A 114 -12.91 9.23 12.11
CA GLY A 114 -12.56 10.33 13.02
C GLY A 114 -11.75 9.91 14.27
N PRO A 115 -11.41 10.87 15.14
CA PRO A 115 -10.59 10.62 16.32
C PRO A 115 -11.33 9.82 17.40
N GLY A 116 -10.58 9.24 18.33
CA GLY A 116 -11.13 8.57 19.51
C GLY A 116 -11.28 7.05 19.35
N ARG A 117 -12.11 6.46 20.21
CA ARG A 117 -12.24 5.00 20.34
C ARG A 117 -12.94 4.38 19.13
N ALA A 118 -13.98 5.02 18.60
CA ALA A 118 -14.71 4.55 17.42
C ALA A 118 -13.77 4.39 16.21
N GLY A 119 -13.05 5.45 15.82
CA GLY A 119 -12.12 5.36 14.71
C GLY A 119 -10.96 4.39 14.92
N ARG A 120 -10.48 4.20 16.16
CA ARG A 120 -9.50 3.15 16.46
C ARG A 120 -10.05 1.76 16.12
N TRP A 121 -11.27 1.44 16.56
CA TRP A 121 -11.87 0.13 16.29
C TRP A 121 -12.25 -0.05 14.83
N THR A 122 -12.76 0.98 14.16
CA THR A 122 -13.03 0.93 12.72
C THR A 122 -11.75 0.68 11.92
N GLY A 123 -10.64 1.35 12.26
CA GLY A 123 -9.35 1.10 11.63
C GLY A 123 -8.84 -0.31 11.86
N LEU A 124 -8.83 -0.78 13.11
CA LEU A 124 -8.41 -2.15 13.43
C LEU A 124 -9.28 -3.19 12.70
N GLY A 125 -10.61 -3.03 12.75
CA GLY A 125 -11.55 -3.92 12.08
C GLY A 125 -11.34 -3.95 10.57
N ALA A 126 -11.16 -2.79 9.93
CA ALA A 126 -10.93 -2.72 8.49
C ALA A 126 -9.64 -3.43 8.05
N GLY A 127 -8.52 -3.20 8.76
CA GLY A 127 -7.25 -3.86 8.44
C GLY A 127 -7.25 -5.36 8.71
N LEU A 128 -7.82 -5.79 9.85
CA LEU A 128 -7.95 -7.21 10.19
C LEU A 128 -8.87 -7.94 9.21
N ALA A 129 -10.00 -7.30 8.84
CA ALA A 129 -10.92 -7.85 7.85
C ALA A 129 -10.23 -8.05 6.50
N LEU A 130 -9.44 -7.08 6.02
CA LEU A 130 -8.65 -7.23 4.79
C LEU A 130 -7.78 -8.48 4.86
N GLY A 131 -7.04 -8.64 5.96
CA GLY A 131 -6.21 -9.82 6.20
C GLY A 131 -6.99 -11.14 6.20
N LEU A 132 -8.28 -11.15 6.54
CA LEU A 132 -9.10 -12.36 6.60
C LEU A 132 -9.84 -12.70 5.30
N LEU A 133 -9.90 -11.79 4.33
CA LEU A 133 -10.62 -12.02 3.09
C LEU A 133 -10.01 -13.22 2.34
N PRO A 134 -10.81 -14.21 1.90
CA PRO A 134 -10.31 -15.38 1.18
C PRO A 134 -9.47 -15.02 -0.06
N ALA A 135 -9.88 -13.98 -0.80
CA ALA A 135 -9.11 -13.47 -1.94
C ALA A 135 -7.72 -12.93 -1.53
N VAL A 136 -7.63 -12.25 -0.38
CA VAL A 136 -6.36 -11.76 0.15
C VAL A 136 -5.49 -12.90 0.66
N GLN A 137 -6.10 -13.89 1.32
CA GLN A 137 -5.42 -15.13 1.76
C GLN A 137 -4.85 -15.92 0.59
N PHE A 138 -5.55 -15.96 -0.53
CA PHE A 138 -5.06 -16.56 -1.77
C PHE A 138 -3.80 -15.83 -2.29
N HIS A 139 -3.87 -14.51 -2.41
CA HIS A 139 -2.76 -13.70 -2.95
C HIS A 139 -1.61 -13.44 -1.95
N LEU A 140 -1.77 -13.82 -0.68
CA LEU A 140 -0.73 -13.71 0.35
C LEU A 140 0.52 -14.51 0.03
N GLN A 141 0.33 -15.70 -0.54
CA GLN A 141 1.42 -16.64 -0.84
C GLN A 141 1.55 -16.89 -2.33
N GLU A 142 1.37 -15.85 -3.14
CA GLU A 142 1.47 -15.95 -4.59
C GLU A 142 2.65 -15.13 -5.12
N GLY A 143 3.53 -15.78 -5.90
CA GLY A 143 4.64 -15.16 -6.64
C GLY A 143 4.21 -14.32 -7.85
N ARG A 144 3.22 -13.44 -7.65
CA ARG A 144 2.60 -12.58 -8.68
C ARG A 144 2.46 -11.13 -8.18
N PRO A 145 2.33 -10.14 -9.08
CA PRO A 145 2.33 -8.72 -8.71
C PRO A 145 1.08 -8.26 -7.95
N TYR A 146 0.01 -9.05 -7.88
CA TYR A 146 -1.29 -8.65 -7.36
C TYR A 146 -1.25 -8.14 -5.91
N ALA A 147 -0.41 -8.76 -5.07
CA ALA A 147 -0.22 -8.33 -3.69
C ALA A 147 0.45 -6.95 -3.59
N LEU A 148 1.47 -6.69 -4.41
CA LEU A 148 2.13 -5.37 -4.48
C LEU A 148 1.19 -4.30 -5.02
N VAL A 149 0.41 -4.62 -6.04
CA VAL A 149 -0.60 -3.72 -6.61
C VAL A 149 -1.69 -3.40 -5.58
N THR A 150 -2.14 -4.39 -4.82
CA THR A 150 -3.13 -4.19 -3.74
C THR A 150 -2.59 -3.26 -2.65
N ALA A 151 -1.33 -3.45 -2.26
CA ALA A 151 -0.66 -2.59 -1.30
C ALA A 151 -0.52 -1.16 -1.81
N GLY A 152 -0.06 -1.00 -3.06
CA GLY A 152 0.06 0.31 -3.68
C GLY A 152 -1.29 1.00 -3.87
N ALA A 153 -2.35 0.27 -4.22
CA ALA A 153 -3.71 0.80 -4.28
C ALA A 153 -4.19 1.28 -2.90
N ALA A 154 -3.99 0.48 -1.85
CA ALA A 154 -4.34 0.87 -0.48
C ALA A 154 -3.56 2.10 -0.01
N VAL A 155 -2.28 2.21 -0.36
CA VAL A 155 -1.45 3.40 -0.10
C VAL A 155 -1.97 4.58 -0.91
N ALA A 156 -2.22 4.44 -2.21
CA ALA A 156 -2.75 5.52 -3.05
C ALA A 156 -4.08 6.06 -2.50
N THR A 157 -4.98 5.18 -2.06
CA THR A 157 -6.24 5.58 -1.40
C THR A 157 -5.98 6.31 -0.08
N LEU A 158 -5.03 5.84 0.74
CA LEU A 158 -4.63 6.54 1.97
C LEU A 158 -4.06 7.95 1.67
N LEU A 159 -3.25 8.09 0.63
CA LEU A 159 -2.68 9.38 0.22
C LEU A 159 -3.77 10.32 -0.28
N LEU A 160 -4.73 9.81 -1.06
CA LEU A 160 -5.91 10.56 -1.51
C LEU A 160 -6.74 11.05 -0.31
N VAL A 161 -7.06 10.16 0.64
CA VAL A 161 -7.82 10.53 1.85
C VAL A 161 -7.10 11.62 2.63
N ARG A 162 -5.78 11.54 2.78
CA ARG A 162 -4.97 12.60 3.41
C ARG A 162 -5.00 13.92 2.64
N ALA A 163 -5.06 13.88 1.31
CA ALA A 163 -5.14 15.07 0.48
C ALA A 163 -6.52 15.76 0.58
N LEU A 164 -7.56 15.00 0.93
CA LEU A 164 -8.95 15.47 1.08
C LEU A 164 -9.32 15.93 2.50
N GLU A 165 -8.47 15.67 3.50
CA GLU A 165 -8.73 16.14 4.87
C GLU A 165 -8.87 17.67 4.89
N PRO A 166 -9.85 18.24 5.59
CA PRO A 166 -9.99 19.70 5.69
C PRO A 166 -8.71 20.34 6.24
N GLU A 167 -8.29 21.47 5.67
CA GLU A 167 -7.31 22.31 6.36
C GLU A 167 -7.93 22.73 7.70
N PRO A 168 -7.21 22.60 8.83
CA PRO A 168 -7.67 23.23 10.06
C PRO A 168 -7.81 24.72 9.76
N ALA A 169 -9.02 25.27 9.99
CA ALA A 169 -9.29 26.69 9.82
C ALA A 169 -8.17 27.46 10.52
N GLY A 170 -7.32 28.12 9.73
CA GLY A 170 -6.19 28.86 10.25
C GLY A 170 -6.71 29.96 11.15
N GLY A 171 -6.43 29.87 12.45
CA GLY A 171 -6.41 31.04 13.30
C GLY A 171 -5.36 32.01 12.78
N ASP A 172 -5.82 33.18 12.38
CA ASP A 172 -5.13 34.46 12.24
C ASP A 172 -3.60 34.43 11.99
N GLY A 173 -3.22 34.56 10.71
CA GLY A 173 -2.27 35.58 10.23
C GLY A 173 -0.83 35.66 10.76
N GLY A 174 -0.38 34.81 11.67
CA GLY A 174 0.99 34.85 12.20
C GLY A 174 2.01 34.11 11.32
N PRO A 175 3.29 34.53 11.26
CA PRO A 175 4.39 33.80 10.61
C PRO A 175 4.81 32.58 11.46
N GLY A 176 3.84 31.77 11.87
CA GLY A 176 4.06 30.50 12.56
C GLY A 176 4.42 29.39 11.57
N PRO A 177 5.17 28.37 12.00
CA PRO A 177 5.47 27.21 11.16
C PRO A 177 4.17 26.55 10.69
N VAL A 178 3.97 26.50 9.36
CA VAL A 178 2.82 25.86 8.73
C VAL A 178 2.68 24.42 9.26
N PRO A 179 1.54 24.03 9.87
CA PRO A 179 1.38 22.69 10.41
C PRO A 179 1.62 21.66 9.31
N ALA A 180 2.32 20.57 9.63
CA ALA A 180 2.76 19.54 8.69
C ALA A 180 1.63 18.96 7.80
N ARG A 181 0.37 19.06 8.24
CA ARG A 181 -0.84 18.64 7.50
C ARG A 181 -1.14 19.52 6.28
N SER A 182 -0.97 20.85 6.37
CA SER A 182 -1.13 21.79 5.23
C SER A 182 0.00 21.61 4.20
N ARG A 183 1.18 21.15 4.64
CA ARG A 183 2.30 20.84 3.73
C ARG A 183 2.04 19.61 2.87
N TRP A 184 1.34 18.59 3.40
CA TRP A 184 1.02 17.37 2.65
C TRP A 184 0.07 17.63 1.48
N GLN A 185 -0.87 18.57 1.62
CA GLN A 185 -1.83 18.90 0.56
C GLN A 185 -1.22 19.64 -0.65
N ARG A 186 0.07 20.00 -0.56
CA ARG A 186 0.83 20.63 -1.65
C ARG A 186 1.43 19.57 -2.59
N TRP A 187 2.18 20.03 -3.59
CA TRP A 187 2.89 19.21 -4.58
C TRP A 187 3.56 17.93 -4.06
N PRO A 188 4.29 17.91 -2.92
CA PRO A 188 4.94 16.67 -2.46
C PRO A 188 3.95 15.52 -2.15
N GLY A 189 2.73 15.80 -1.68
CA GLY A 189 1.74 14.75 -1.44
C GLY A 189 1.14 14.19 -2.72
N TRP A 190 0.85 15.06 -3.70
CA TRP A 190 0.38 14.63 -5.02
C TRP A 190 1.46 13.91 -5.81
N ALA A 191 2.72 14.32 -5.69
CA ALA A 191 3.86 13.60 -6.28
C ALA A 191 3.99 12.18 -5.68
N ALA A 192 3.83 12.03 -4.36
CA ALA A 192 3.83 10.71 -3.73
C ALA A 192 2.64 9.84 -4.21
N TYR A 193 1.46 10.44 -4.36
CA TYR A 193 0.29 9.76 -4.93
C TYR A 193 0.54 9.30 -6.38
N ALA A 194 1.01 10.21 -7.24
CA ALA A 194 1.30 9.92 -8.65
C ALA A 194 2.39 8.86 -8.80
N LEU A 195 3.46 8.94 -8.00
CA LEU A 195 4.52 7.93 -7.98
C LEU A 195 3.98 6.56 -7.56
N THR A 196 3.10 6.51 -6.56
CA THR A 196 2.48 5.25 -6.12
C THR A 196 1.64 4.64 -7.24
N VAL A 197 0.81 5.44 -7.91
CA VAL A 197 0.00 4.98 -9.05
C VAL A 197 0.88 4.52 -10.22
N LEU A 198 1.96 5.27 -10.52
CA LEU A 198 2.91 4.90 -11.57
C LEU A 198 3.58 3.56 -11.27
N VAL A 199 4.08 3.37 -10.04
CA VAL A 199 4.67 2.09 -9.62
C VAL A 199 3.65 0.96 -9.74
N CYS A 200 2.40 1.16 -9.33
CA CYS A 200 1.35 0.16 -9.53
C CYS A 200 1.15 -0.16 -11.02
N ALA A 201 1.09 0.85 -11.89
CA ALA A 201 0.89 0.66 -13.32
C ALA A 201 2.05 -0.10 -13.98
N LEU A 202 3.29 0.14 -13.53
CA LEU A 202 4.49 -0.59 -13.96
C LEU A 202 4.55 -2.02 -13.42
N LEU A 203 3.87 -2.32 -12.32
CA LEU A 203 3.72 -3.67 -11.79
C LEU A 203 2.59 -4.44 -12.49
N ASN A 204 1.49 -3.76 -12.77
CA ASN A 204 0.35 -4.27 -13.53
C ASN A 204 -0.56 -3.11 -13.98
N TRP A 205 -0.66 -2.87 -15.29
CA TRP A 205 -1.49 -1.82 -15.87
C TRP A 205 -2.98 -1.82 -15.45
N LEU A 206 -3.56 -2.97 -15.07
CA LEU A 206 -4.95 -3.06 -14.60
C LEU A 206 -5.14 -2.30 -13.29
N SER A 207 -4.06 -2.03 -12.55
CA SER A 207 -4.12 -1.16 -11.36
C SER A 207 -4.63 0.24 -11.68
N LEU A 208 -4.52 0.71 -12.93
CA LEU A 208 -5.02 2.02 -13.35
C LEU A 208 -6.53 2.17 -13.20
N LEU A 209 -7.27 1.07 -13.05
CA LEU A 209 -8.68 1.09 -12.65
C LEU A 209 -8.92 1.74 -11.27
N ILE A 210 -7.87 1.93 -10.47
CA ILE A 210 -7.97 2.74 -9.24
C ILE A 210 -8.24 4.22 -9.52
N LEU A 211 -7.81 4.75 -10.67
CA LEU A 211 -8.02 6.15 -11.04
C LEU A 211 -9.49 6.50 -11.22
N PRO A 212 -10.32 5.77 -12.00
CA PRO A 212 -11.74 6.06 -12.07
C PRO A 212 -12.45 5.87 -10.72
N ALA A 213 -12.02 4.92 -9.88
CA ALA A 213 -12.56 4.78 -8.52
C ALA A 213 -12.24 6.00 -7.64
N HIS A 214 -11.02 6.53 -7.73
CA HIS A 214 -10.63 7.77 -7.06
C HIS A 214 -11.35 8.99 -7.64
N ALA A 215 -11.56 9.06 -8.96
CA ALA A 215 -12.35 10.11 -9.61
C ALA A 215 -13.80 10.11 -9.09
N ALA A 216 -14.43 8.94 -9.04
CA ALA A 216 -15.77 8.76 -8.50
C ALA A 216 -15.82 9.18 -7.03
N THR A 217 -14.78 8.88 -6.25
CA THR A 217 -14.66 9.32 -4.86
C THR A 217 -14.58 10.85 -4.77
N LEU A 218 -13.76 11.50 -5.61
CA LEU A 218 -13.64 12.96 -5.69
C LEU A 218 -14.96 13.64 -6.07
N LEU A 219 -15.72 13.04 -7.00
CA LEU A 219 -17.06 13.49 -7.37
C LEU A 219 -18.05 13.34 -6.21
N TRP A 220 -18.03 12.17 -5.54
CA TRP A 220 -18.92 11.86 -4.43
C TRP A 220 -18.75 12.82 -3.26
N VAL A 221 -17.51 13.13 -2.89
CA VAL A 221 -17.20 14.08 -1.80
C VAL A 221 -17.24 15.54 -2.24
N ARG A 222 -17.61 15.81 -3.51
CA ARG A 222 -17.68 17.16 -4.10
C ARG A 222 -16.38 17.94 -3.91
N ALA A 223 -15.26 17.30 -4.22
CA ALA A 223 -13.94 17.90 -4.05
C ALA A 223 -13.82 19.24 -4.80
N GLY A 224 -13.18 20.23 -4.16
CA GLY A 224 -13.03 21.57 -4.73
C GLY A 224 -12.16 21.61 -5.99
N ARG A 225 -12.33 22.65 -6.81
CA ARG A 225 -11.60 22.82 -8.10
C ARG A 225 -10.08 22.72 -7.96
N ARG A 226 -9.50 23.19 -6.86
CA ARG A 226 -8.04 23.09 -6.60
C ARG A 226 -7.56 21.65 -6.43
N THR A 227 -8.38 20.77 -5.87
CA THR A 227 -8.06 19.34 -5.73
C THR A 227 -8.07 18.68 -7.10
N TRP A 228 -9.10 18.95 -7.91
CA TRP A 228 -9.19 18.45 -9.29
C TRP A 228 -8.04 18.92 -10.20
N LEU A 229 -7.52 20.12 -10.01
CA LEU A 229 -6.38 20.61 -10.79
C LEU A 229 -5.04 19.98 -10.40
N ARG A 230 -4.94 19.39 -9.19
CA ARG A 230 -3.71 18.78 -8.67
C ARG A 230 -3.69 17.26 -8.84
N TRP A 231 -4.86 16.63 -8.87
CA TRP A 231 -5.06 15.21 -9.13
C TRP A 231 -4.97 14.92 -10.63
#